data_AF-A0A955MQX0-F1
#
_entry.id   AF-A0A955MQX0-F1
#
_cell.length_a   1.000
_cell.length_b   1.000
_cell.length_c   1.000
_cell.angle_alpha   90.00
_cell.angle_beta   90.00
_cell.angle_gamma   90.00
#
_symmetry.space_group_name_H-M   'P 1'
#
loop_
_entity.id
_entity.type
_entity.pdbx_description
1 polymer ?
#
loop_
_entity_poly.entity_id
_entity_poly.type
_entity_poly.pdbx_seq_one_letter_code
_entity_poly.pdbx_strand_id
1 'polypeptide(L)'
;EEIPWRGSIIGRERTHLDLPAKIDGAARGERLLEEVFVDGVRTRSPKSARDLRQRVSDQIQSMPEEYKRLRNPEIYPVLLSRNLVKLKGSLLAAEIR
;
A
#
# COMPACT_ATOMS: atom_id res chain seq x y z
N GLU A 1 9.74 6.91 10.81
CA GLU A 1 8.64 6.25 11.53
C GLU A 1 8.69 4.79 11.16
N GLU A 2 8.65 3.91 12.16
CA GLU A 2 8.61 2.47 11.95
C GLU A 2 7.15 2.03 11.93
N ILE A 3 6.71 1.41 10.84
CA ILE A 3 5.34 0.93 10.67
C ILE A 3 5.33 -0.56 11.04
N PRO A 4 4.41 -1.02 11.91
CA PRO A 4 4.36 -2.42 12.32
C PRO A 4 4.07 -3.31 11.11
N TRP A 5 4.84 -4.39 10.98
CA TRP A 5 4.70 -5.36 9.89
C TRP A 5 3.66 -6.45 10.19
N ARG A 6 3.04 -6.45 11.38
CA ARG A 6 2.02 -7.42 11.82
C ARG A 6 1.10 -6.78 12.86
N GLY A 7 -0.09 -7.35 13.04
CA GLY A 7 -1.04 -6.93 14.07
C GLY A 7 -1.90 -5.75 13.62
N SER A 8 -2.05 -4.73 14.47
CA SER A 8 -2.83 -3.53 14.13
C SER A 8 -1.92 -2.45 13.54
N ILE A 9 -2.27 -1.96 12.36
CA ILE A 9 -1.57 -0.89 11.65
C ILE A 9 -2.41 0.37 11.76
N ILE A 10 -1.88 1.39 12.43
CA ILE A 10 -2.55 2.67 12.64
C ILE A 10 -2.07 3.67 11.58
N GLY A 11 -3.01 4.42 11.02
CA GLY A 11 -2.73 5.50 10.10
C GLY A 11 -3.83 6.57 10.09
N ARG A 12 -3.89 7.33 9.01
CA ARG A 12 -4.94 8.31 8.76
C ARG A 12 -5.57 8.08 7.40
N GLU A 13 -6.80 8.54 7.24
CA GLU A 13 -7.44 8.55 5.93
C GLU A 13 -6.71 9.49 4.96
N ARG A 14 -6.80 9.15 3.67
CA ARG A 14 -6.15 9.93 2.62
C ARG A 14 -6.87 11.25 2.33
N THR A 15 -8.20 11.24 2.46
CA THR A 15 -9.08 12.38 2.16
C THR A 15 -9.22 13.30 3.36
N HIS A 16 -9.40 12.73 4.55
CA HIS A 16 -9.51 13.46 5.81
C HIS A 16 -8.31 13.15 6.70
N LEU A 17 -7.31 14.04 6.66
CA LEU A 17 -6.00 13.83 7.28
C LEU A 17 -6.04 13.77 8.82
N ASP A 18 -7.08 14.32 9.40
CA ASP A 18 -7.39 14.32 10.83
C ASP A 18 -8.08 13.03 11.29
N LEU A 19 -8.75 12.30 10.39
CA LEU A 19 -9.47 11.08 10.76
C LEU A 19 -8.50 9.90 10.99
N PRO A 20 -8.47 9.32 12.21
CA PRO A 20 -7.71 8.12 12.48
C PRO A 20 -8.34 6.91 11.79
N ALA A 21 -7.49 6.06 11.22
CA ALA A 21 -7.91 4.81 10.61
C ALA A 21 -6.96 3.68 11.04
N LYS A 22 -7.44 2.44 10.99
CA LYS A 22 -6.65 1.27 11.35
C LYS A 22 -6.95 0.08 10.45
N ILE A 23 -5.93 -0.75 10.25
CA ILE A 23 -6.05 -2.09 9.68
C ILE A 23 -5.77 -3.07 10.81
N ASP A 24 -6.75 -3.89 11.17
CA ASP A 24 -6.60 -4.90 12.20
C ASP A 24 -6.22 -6.26 11.62
N GLY A 25 -5.50 -7.06 12.40
CA GLY A 25 -5.21 -8.45 12.05
C GLY A 25 -4.25 -8.64 10.87
N ALA A 26 -3.35 -7.68 10.62
CA ALA A 26 -2.33 -7.83 9.59
C ALA A 26 -1.42 -9.04 9.90
N ALA A 27 -1.54 -10.11 9.11
CA ALA A 27 -0.75 -11.32 9.30
C ALA A 27 0.74 -11.11 8.96
N ARG A 28 1.01 -10.26 7.96
CA ARG A 28 2.35 -9.85 7.53
C ARG A 28 2.27 -8.51 6.81
N GLY A 29 3.42 -7.86 6.67
CA GLY A 29 3.64 -6.72 5.79
C GLY A 29 4.83 -7.03 4.90
N GLU A 30 4.85 -6.43 3.72
CA GLU A 30 5.94 -6.57 2.76
C GLU A 30 6.18 -5.24 2.03
N ARG A 31 7.41 -5.03 1.56
CA ARG A 31 7.71 -3.90 0.69
C ARG A 31 7.17 -4.22 -0.70
N LEU A 32 6.20 -3.43 -1.18
CA LEU A 32 5.61 -3.64 -2.51
C LEU A 32 6.49 -3.11 -3.64
N LEU A 33 7.23 -2.02 -3.39
CA LEU A 33 8.13 -1.42 -4.37
C LEU A 33 9.51 -2.07 -4.28
N GLU A 34 9.97 -2.56 -5.42
CA GLU A 34 11.31 -3.10 -5.61
C GLU A 34 12.09 -2.21 -6.59
N GLU A 35 13.37 -2.03 -6.33
CA GLU A 35 14.26 -1.31 -7.23
C GLU A 35 14.54 -2.14 -8.49
N VAL A 36 14.26 -1.54 -9.65
CA VAL A 36 14.44 -2.17 -10.98
C VAL A 36 15.42 -1.40 -11.87
N PHE A 37 15.67 -0.13 -11.57
CA PHE A 37 16.60 0.75 -12.26
C PHE A 37 17.32 1.64 -11.25
N VAL A 38 18.62 1.86 -11.46
CA VAL A 38 19.47 2.81 -10.72
C VAL A 38 20.31 3.54 -11.75
N ASP A 39 20.30 4.88 -11.72
CA ASP A 39 21.08 5.74 -12.62
C ASP A 39 20.92 5.37 -14.12
N GLY A 40 19.70 5.05 -14.54
CA GLY A 40 19.37 4.66 -15.91
C GLY A 40 19.75 3.21 -16.28
N VAL A 41 20.35 2.45 -15.36
CA VAL A 41 20.76 1.06 -15.56
C VAL A 41 19.79 0.11 -14.89
N ARG A 42 19.33 -0.92 -15.62
CA ARG A 42 18.47 -1.96 -15.09
C ARG A 42 19.24 -2.85 -14.11
N THR A 43 18.73 -3.02 -12.89
CA THR A 43 19.40 -3.79 -11.83
C THR A 43 18.90 -5.24 -11.70
N ARG A 44 17.78 -5.58 -12.35
CA ARG A 44 17.15 -6.91 -12.26
C ARG A 44 16.81 -7.49 -13.63
N SER A 45 16.98 -8.80 -13.77
CA SER A 45 16.49 -9.55 -14.93
C SER A 45 14.96 -9.54 -14.98
N PRO A 46 14.34 -9.52 -16.17
CA PRO A 46 12.90 -9.71 -16.31
C PRO A 46 12.45 -11.05 -15.73
N LYS A 47 11.30 -11.07 -15.05
CA LYS A 47 10.64 -12.31 -14.62
C LYS A 47 9.99 -12.98 -15.84
N SER A 48 9.95 -14.32 -15.87
CA SER A 48 9.26 -15.02 -16.95
C SER A 48 7.74 -14.82 -16.85
N ALA A 49 7.02 -14.95 -17.96
CA ALA A 49 5.57 -14.87 -17.97
C ALA A 49 4.91 -15.96 -17.09
N ARG A 50 5.56 -17.13 -16.97
CA ARG A 50 5.12 -18.23 -16.10
C ARG A 50 5.20 -17.84 -14.63
N ASP A 51 6.31 -17.25 -14.20
CA ASP A 51 6.51 -16.82 -12.82
C ASP A 51 5.56 -15.68 -12.44
N LEU A 52 5.32 -14.75 -13.38
CA LEU A 52 4.36 -13.67 -13.20
C LEU A 52 2.93 -14.21 -13.06
N ARG A 53 2.53 -15.17 -13.90
CA ARG A 53 1.21 -15.81 -13.80
C ARG A 53 1.03 -16.50 -12.45
N GLN A 54 2.03 -17.26 -11.99
CA GLN A 54 1.96 -17.95 -10.71
C GLN A 54 1.80 -16.95 -9.56
N ARG A 55 2.63 -15.90 -9.52
CA ARG A 55 2.54 -14.85 -8.50
C ARG A 55 1.16 -14.20 -8.46
N VAL A 56 0.60 -13.84 -9.61
CA VAL A 56 -0.73 -13.21 -9.68
C VAL A 56 -1.81 -14.17 -9.20
N SER A 57 -1.73 -15.45 -9.59
CA SER A 57 -2.66 -16.48 -9.12
C SER A 57 -2.63 -16.60 -7.60
N ASP A 58 -1.44 -16.70 -7.01
CA ASP A 58 -1.27 -16.84 -5.55
C ASP A 58 -1.81 -15.61 -4.80
N GLN A 59 -1.57 -14.40 -5.33
CA GLN A 59 -2.07 -13.16 -4.74
C GLN A 59 -3.60 -13.09 -4.76
N ILE A 60 -4.22 -13.41 -5.91
CA ILE A 60 -5.69 -13.43 -6.03
C ILE A 60 -6.30 -14.50 -5.11
N GLN A 61 -5.70 -15.68 -5.05
CA GLN A 61 -6.18 -16.76 -4.16
C GLN A 61 -6.14 -16.36 -2.69
N SER A 62 -5.11 -15.60 -2.28
CA SER A 62 -4.97 -15.10 -0.91
C SER A 62 -5.91 -13.93 -0.56
N MET A 63 -6.54 -13.31 -1.55
CA MET A 63 -7.37 -12.13 -1.34
C MET A 63 -8.76 -12.51 -0.78
N PRO A 64 -9.25 -11.82 0.27
CA PRO A 64 -10.60 -12.01 0.78
C PRO A 64 -11.68 -11.80 -0.30
N GLU A 65 -12.80 -12.49 -0.16
CA GLU A 65 -13.84 -12.54 -1.20
C GLU A 65 -14.52 -11.20 -1.45
N GLU A 66 -14.69 -10.42 -0.40
CA GLU A 66 -15.26 -9.08 -0.42
C GLU A 66 -14.53 -8.13 -1.38
N TYR A 67 -13.21 -8.29 -1.55
CA TYR A 67 -12.40 -7.50 -2.47
C TYR A 67 -12.33 -8.11 -3.89
N LYS A 68 -12.74 -9.36 -4.08
CA LYS A 68 -12.76 -10.06 -5.38
C LYS A 68 -14.06 -9.88 -6.16
N ARG A 69 -15.15 -9.45 -5.51
CA ARG A 69 -16.47 -9.32 -6.14
C ARG A 69 -16.42 -8.39 -7.35
N LEU A 70 -16.97 -8.83 -8.49
CA LEU A 70 -17.06 -8.01 -9.71
C LEU A 70 -18.10 -6.88 -9.61
N ARG A 71 -19.08 -7.02 -8.70
CA ARG A 71 -20.10 -6.01 -8.44
C ARG A 71 -20.01 -5.62 -6.97
N ASN A 72 -19.97 -4.32 -6.73
CA ASN A 72 -19.87 -3.74 -5.38
C ASN A 72 -18.78 -4.40 -4.51
N PRO A 73 -17.50 -4.43 -4.96
CA PRO A 73 -16.40 -4.88 -4.12
C PRO A 73 -16.26 -3.96 -2.91
N GLU A 74 -15.77 -4.52 -1.81
CA GLU A 74 -15.37 -3.72 -0.66
C GLU A 74 -14.18 -2.82 -1.02
N ILE A 75 -14.07 -1.66 -0.37
CA ILE A 75 -12.97 -0.72 -0.62
C ILE A 75 -11.74 -1.20 0.16
N TYR A 76 -10.65 -1.53 -0.57
CA TYR A 76 -9.41 -1.92 0.09
C TYR A 76 -8.80 -0.74 0.88
N PRO A 77 -8.50 -0.91 2.18
CA PRO A 77 -8.04 0.18 3.02
C PRO A 77 -6.62 0.62 2.63
N VAL A 78 -6.46 1.92 2.38
CA VAL A 78 -5.16 2.56 2.14
C VAL A 78 -4.99 3.70 3.12
N LEU A 79 -4.03 3.55 4.04
CA LEU A 79 -3.78 4.50 5.11
C LEU A 79 -2.51 5.31 4.86
N LEU A 80 -2.47 6.53 5.38
CA LEU A 80 -1.26 7.35 5.41
C LEU A 80 -0.55 7.22 6.76
N SER A 81 0.78 7.12 6.72
CA SER A 81 1.61 7.20 7.93
C SER A 81 1.54 8.59 8.54
N ARG A 82 1.85 8.70 9.84
CA ARG A 82 1.81 9.98 10.55
C ARG A 82 2.73 11.01 9.90
N ASN A 83 3.92 10.59 9.50
CA ASN A 83 4.88 11.48 8.85
C ASN A 83 4.41 11.96 7.48
N LEU A 84 3.77 11.09 6.69
CA LEU A 84 3.25 11.46 5.37
C LEU A 84 2.08 12.43 5.47
N VAL A 85 1.24 12.29 6.49
CA VAL A 85 0.14 13.22 6.79
C VAL A 85 0.67 14.61 7.12
N LYS A 86 1.68 14.71 7.99
CA LYS A 86 2.32 15.98 8.33
C LYS A 86 2.88 16.68 7.09
N LEU A 87 3.59 15.92 6.24
CA LEU A 87 4.14 16.44 4.99
C LEU A 87 3.04 16.96 4.07
N LYS A 88 2.00 16.16 3.82
CA LYS A 88 0.86 16.56 2.99
C LYS A 88 0.18 17.83 3.54
N GLY A 89 -0.04 17.89 4.85
CA GLY A 89 -0.61 19.08 5.50
C GLY A 89 0.24 20.33 5.30
N SER A 90 1.57 20.22 5.42
CA SER A 90 2.48 21.36 5.19
C SER A 90 2.46 21.87 3.75
N LEU A 91 2.34 20.97 2.77
CA LEU A 91 2.28 21.33 1.35
C LEU A 91 0.97 22.05 1.02
N LEU A 92 -0.16 21.53 1.50
CA LEU A 92 -1.47 22.16 1.31
C LEU A 92 -1.56 23.55 1.97
N ALA A 93 -0.94 23.71 3.14
CA ALA A 93 -0.89 25.01 3.82
C ALA A 93 0.05 26.02 3.13
N ALA A 94 1.03 25.55 2.36
CA ALA A 94 1.95 26.40 1.61
C ALA A 94 1.33 26.90 0.29
N GLU A 95 0.46 26.12 -0.34
CA GLU A 95 -0.19 26.44 -1.62
C GLU A 95 -1.30 27.51 -1.51
N ILE A 96 -1.78 27.76 -0.28
CA ILE A 96 -2.81 28.78 0.01
C ILE A 96 -2.17 30.17 0.31
N ARG A 97 -0.83 30.27 0.31
CA ARG A 97 -0.09 31.52 0.50
C ARG A 97 0.47 32.06 -0.81
#